data_AF-A0A538F352-F1
#
_entry.id   AF-A0A538F352-F1
#
_cell.length_a   1.000
_cell.length_b   1.000
_cell.length_c   1.000
_cell.angle_alpha   90.00
_cell.angle_beta   90.00
_cell.angle_gamma   90.00
#
_symmetry.space_group_name_H-M   'P 1'
#
loop_
_entity.id
_entity.type
_entity.pdbx_description
1 polymer ?
#
loop_
_entity_poly.entity_id
_entity_poly.type
_entity_poly.pdbx_seq_one_letter_code
_entity_poly.pdbx_strand_id
1 'polypeptide(L)' 'AATQIPDCLEVSATCTDDEVMAVRHRELLVDGVQFHPESVLTPLGPELARNFVERAA' A
#
# COMPACT_ATOMS: atom_id res chain seq x y z
N ALA A 1 0.93 -10.95 8.10
CA ALA A 1 -0.25 -10.96 7.21
C ALA A 1 -1.50 -10.40 7.87
N ALA A 2 -2.19 -9.47 7.19
CA ALA A 2 -3.59 -9.14 7.50
C ALA A 2 -4.49 -10.29 7.00
N THR A 3 -5.37 -10.79 7.86
CA THR A 3 -6.27 -11.93 7.55
C THR A 3 -7.74 -11.52 7.39
N GLN A 4 -8.07 -10.28 7.73
CA GLN A 4 -9.39 -9.67 7.53
C GLN A 4 -9.19 -8.22 7.13
N ILE A 5 -9.97 -7.75 6.14
CA ILE A 5 -9.90 -6.41 5.60
C ILE A 5 -11.26 -5.74 5.82
N PRO A 6 -11.32 -4.56 6.46
CA PRO A 6 -12.56 -3.80 6.60
C PRO A 6 -13.15 -3.43 5.23
N ASP A 7 -14.48 -3.36 5.13
CA ASP A 7 -15.17 -3.07 3.86
C ASP A 7 -14.79 -1.73 3.22
N CYS A 8 -14.37 -0.75 4.04
CA CYS A 8 -13.90 0.54 3.57
C CYS A 8 -12.52 0.50 2.89
N LEU A 9 -11.80 -0.62 2.99
CA LEU A 9 -10.53 -0.88 2.35
C LEU A 9 -10.67 -1.93 1.24
N GLU A 10 -9.80 -1.85 0.26
CA GLU A 10 -9.60 -2.87 -0.76
C GLU A 10 -8.14 -3.30 -0.80
N VAL A 11 -7.90 -4.58 -1.10
CA VAL A 11 -6.55 -5.10 -1.30
C VAL A 11 -6.02 -4.57 -2.62
N SER A 12 -4.89 -3.87 -2.58
CA SER A 12 -4.26 -3.24 -3.75
C SER A 12 -2.98 -3.95 -4.19
N ALA A 13 -2.37 -4.78 -3.33
CA ALA A 13 -1.27 -5.66 -3.68
C ALA A 13 -1.21 -6.90 -2.76
N THR A 14 -0.81 -8.03 -3.34
CA THR A 14 -0.51 -9.28 -2.62
C THR A 14 0.89 -9.78 -2.99
N CYS A 15 1.44 -10.71 -2.20
CA CYS A 15 2.61 -11.51 -2.58
C CYS A 15 2.27 -13.01 -2.60
N THR A 16 3.27 -13.88 -2.48
CA THR A 16 3.10 -15.34 -2.39
C THR A 16 2.07 -15.74 -1.35
N ASP A 17 1.33 -16.81 -1.63
CA ASP A 17 0.27 -17.35 -0.77
C ASP A 17 -0.83 -16.33 -0.43
N ASP A 18 -1.10 -15.39 -1.34
CA ASP A 18 -2.11 -14.33 -1.22
C ASP A 18 -1.91 -13.42 0.02
N GLU A 19 -0.69 -13.36 0.57
CA GLU A 19 -0.42 -12.45 1.69
C GLU A 19 -0.61 -11.00 1.24
N VAL A 20 -1.47 -10.28 1.98
CA VAL A 20 -1.81 -8.88 1.71
C VAL A 20 -0.60 -8.00 2.00
N MET A 21 -0.10 -7.32 0.96
CA MET A 21 1.05 -6.43 1.04
C MET A 21 0.68 -4.95 1.00
N ALA A 22 -0.47 -4.62 0.42
CA ALA A 22 -0.98 -3.27 0.42
C ALA A 22 -2.52 -3.23 0.38
N VAL A 23 -3.07 -2.17 0.97
CA VAL A 23 -4.49 -1.84 0.96
C VAL A 23 -4.69 -0.39 0.58
N ARG A 24 -5.86 -0.07 0.05
CA ARG A 24 -6.30 1.28 -0.28
C ARG A 24 -7.67 1.54 0.30
N HIS A 25 -7.89 2.71 0.86
CA HIS A 25 -9.23 3.12 1.24
C HIS A 25 -10.05 3.46 -0.02
N ARG A 26 -11.29 2.97 -0.08
CA ARG A 26 -12.14 3.10 -1.27
C ARG A 26 -12.46 4.56 -1.63
N GLU A 27 -12.69 5.38 -0.61
CA GLU A 27 -13.11 6.78 -0.78
C GLU A 27 -12.03 7.81 -0.41
N LEU A 28 -11.27 7.57 0.66
CA LEU A 28 -10.25 8.49 1.16
C LEU A 28 -8.92 8.27 0.46
N LEU A 29 -8.11 9.33 0.37
CA LEU A 29 -6.73 9.23 -0.10
C LEU A 29 -5.82 8.64 0.99
N VAL A 30 -6.03 7.35 1.28
CA VAL A 30 -5.28 6.58 2.26
C VAL A 30 -4.83 5.28 1.60
N ASP A 31 -3.52 5.06 1.60
CA ASP A 31 -2.89 3.81 1.18
C ASP A 31 -2.08 3.26 2.37
N GLY A 32 -2.16 1.95 2.59
CA GLY A 32 -1.37 1.24 3.60
C GLY A 32 -0.50 0.19 2.94
N VAL A 33 0.77 0.10 3.33
CA VAL A 33 1.73 -0.90 2.84
C VAL A 33 2.32 -1.67 4.02
N GLN A 34 2.52 -2.98 3.85
CA GLN A 34 3.06 -3.85 4.90
C GLN A 34 4.59 -3.76 5.04
N PHE A 35 5.26 -3.32 3.98
CA PHE A 35 6.72 -3.15 3.93
C PHE A 35 7.13 -1.70 4.20
N HIS A 36 8.44 -1.46 4.28
CA HIS A 36 9.05 -0.16 4.53
C HIS A 36 9.47 0.51 3.20
N PRO A 37 8.63 1.33 2.55
CA PRO A 37 8.99 2.03 1.32
C PRO A 37 10.10 3.07 1.53
N GLU A 38 10.36 3.49 2.76
CA GLU A 38 11.44 4.41 3.11
C GLU A 38 12.82 3.75 3.15
N SER A 39 12.89 2.42 3.20
CA SER A 39 14.16 1.70 3.29
C SER A 39 14.95 1.77 1.98
N VAL A 40 16.27 1.93 2.09
CA VAL A 40 17.20 1.90 0.93
C VAL A 40 17.12 0.59 0.15
N LEU A 41 16.70 -0.50 0.80
CA LEU A 41 16.53 -1.82 0.19
C LEU A 41 15.18 -1.98 -0.53
N THR A 42 14.38 -0.91 -0.61
CA THR A 42 13.14 -0.87 -1.40
C THR A 42 13.36 0.07 -2.59
N PRO A 43 13.89 -0.41 -3.74
CA PRO A 43 14.34 0.48 -4.83
C PRO A 43 13.23 1.38 -5.40
N LEU A 44 11.99 0.90 -5.39
CA LEU A 44 10.80 1.63 -5.87
C LEU A 44 10.13 2.48 -4.77
N GLY A 45 10.66 2.46 -3.55
CA GLY A 45 10.13 3.19 -2.40
C GLY A 45 9.94 4.70 -2.64
N PRO A 46 10.95 5.42 -3.17
CA PRO A 46 10.82 6.84 -3.51
C PRO A 46 9.73 7.13 -4.56
N GLU A 47 9.54 6.21 -5.52
CA GLU A 47 8.52 6.34 -6.56
C GLU A 47 7.11 6.11 -5.99
N LEU A 48 6.94 5.14 -5.09
CA LEU A 48 5.66 4.94 -4.38
C LEU A 48 5.27 6.17 -3.57
N ALA A 49 6.23 6.78 -2.85
CA ALA A 49 5.99 8.00 -2.09
C ALA A 49 5.62 9.18 -3.01
N ARG A 50 6.32 9.35 -4.13
CA ARG A 50 6.01 10.38 -5.14
C ARG A 50 4.59 10.22 -5.67
N ASN A 51 4.22 9.02 -6.09
CA ASN A 51 2.88 8.74 -6.64
C ASN A 51 1.77 9.05 -5.62
N PHE A 52 2.01 8.79 -4.33
CA PHE A 52 1.07 9.14 -3.28
C PHE A 52 0.90 10.66 -3.14
N VAL A 53 2.00 11.41 -3.11
CA VAL A 53 1.97 12.88 -3.02
C VAL A 53 1.34 13.52 -4.26
N GLU A 54 1.66 13.02 -5.45
CA GLU A 54 1.09 13.53 -6.71
C GLU A 54 -0.42 13.30 -6.82
N ARG A 55 -0.95 12.21 -6.23
CA ARG A 55 -2.40 11.97 -6.16
C ARG A 55 -3.11 12.87 -5.13
N ALA A 56 -2.36 13.48 -4.21
CA ALA A 56 -2.88 14.39 -3.20
C ALA A 56 -2.93 15.85 -3.66
N ALA A 57 -2.23 16.17 -4.75
CA ALA A 57 -2.19 17.48 -5.38
C ALA A 57 -3.39 17.66 -6.34
#